data_AF-A0A949W1H8-F1
#
_entry.id   AF-A0A949W1H8-F1
#
_cell.length_a   1.000
_cell.length_b   1.000
_cell.length_c   1.000
_cell.angle_alpha   90.00
_cell.angle_beta   90.00
_cell.angle_gamma   90.00
#
_symmetry.space_group_name_H-M   'P 1'
#
loop_
_entity.id
_entity.type
_entity.pdbx_description
1 polymer ?
#
loop_
_entity_poly.entity_id
_entity_poly.type
_entity_poly.pdbx_seq_one_letter_code
_entity_poly.pdbx_strand_id
1 'polypeptide(L)'
;MNPRDIEQLSEFLDGRLKPSASARLESRLASEPELVSALDGMRESRALLRRMPKRRAPRNFTLTPKMVGLKPPLPRAYPVLRFATVAAALLFAVSFVRIGSGALGAAQPAAEPAAFSAEALTDEAPLLAAAPAPGEELATPAPDAASAEASRSVEQPPAAKSAGEPAPAPPLLTNLQIAFAAIALVGAAAMLLLRRLAARKWREK
;
A
#
# COMPACT_ATOMS: atom_id res chain seq x y z
N MET A 1 21.17 -41.21 20.65
CA MET A 1 20.03 -40.74 19.82
C MET A 1 20.05 -39.23 19.58
N ASN A 2 19.78 -38.78 18.34
CA ASN A 2 19.60 -37.36 17.97
C ASN A 2 18.12 -36.95 18.09
N PRO A 3 17.76 -35.73 18.52
CA PRO A 3 16.36 -35.26 18.54
C PRO A 3 15.62 -35.41 17.20
N ARG A 4 16.31 -35.29 16.06
CA ARG A 4 15.69 -35.52 14.74
C ARG A 4 15.27 -36.96 14.50
N ASP A 5 15.95 -37.94 15.11
CA ASP A 5 15.59 -39.34 14.97
C ASP A 5 14.24 -39.62 15.67
N ILE A 6 14.01 -38.99 16.82
CA ILE A 6 12.75 -39.08 17.56
C ILE A 6 11.59 -38.51 16.73
N GLU A 7 11.81 -37.34 16.11
CA GLU A 7 10.82 -36.71 15.23
C GLU A 7 10.49 -37.60 14.02
N GLN A 8 11.50 -38.18 13.37
CA GLN A 8 11.31 -39.11 12.25
C GLN A 8 10.57 -40.38 12.67
N LEU A 9 10.87 -40.97 13.83
CA LEU A 9 10.15 -42.14 14.34
C LEU A 9 8.68 -41.80 14.64
N SER A 10 8.40 -40.62 15.20
CA SER A 10 7.03 -40.15 15.44
C SER A 10 6.27 -39.96 14.12
N GLU A 11 6.87 -39.27 13.15
CA GLU A 11 6.29 -39.08 11.82
C GLU A 11 6.06 -40.40 11.07
N PHE A 12 6.96 -41.37 11.25
CA PHE A 12 6.83 -42.72 10.70
C PHE A 12 5.64 -43.46 11.29
N LEU A 13 5.45 -43.41 12.61
CA LEU A 13 4.29 -44.02 13.30
C LEU A 13 2.94 -43.40 12.92
N ASP A 14 2.96 -42.12 12.55
CA ASP A 14 1.79 -41.37 12.08
C ASP A 14 1.59 -41.46 10.55
N GLY A 15 2.49 -42.12 9.83
CA GLY A 15 2.42 -42.26 8.36
C GLY A 15 2.59 -40.94 7.60
N ARG A 16 3.25 -39.94 8.20
CA ARG A 16 3.50 -38.62 7.61
C ARG A 16 4.83 -38.50 6.87
N LEU A 17 5.65 -39.53 6.98
CA LEU A 17 6.97 -39.56 6.35
C LEU A 17 6.85 -39.83 4.84
N LYS A 18 7.65 -39.14 4.03
CA LYS A 18 7.70 -39.37 2.57
C LYS A 18 8.19 -40.80 2.28
N PRO A 19 7.71 -41.48 1.22
CA PRO A 19 8.08 -42.88 0.94
C PRO A 19 9.59 -43.13 0.80
N SER A 20 10.33 -42.17 0.26
CA SER A 20 11.79 -42.28 0.15
C SER A 20 12.50 -42.18 1.48
N ALA A 21 11.96 -41.39 2.42
CA ALA A 21 12.53 -41.20 3.73
C ALA A 21 12.11 -42.34 4.69
N SER A 22 10.93 -42.96 4.50
CA SER A 22 10.53 -44.15 5.25
C SER A 22 11.44 -45.33 4.92
N ALA A 23 11.76 -45.55 3.63
CA ALA A 23 12.69 -46.60 3.21
C ALA A 23 14.10 -46.41 3.81
N ARG A 24 14.58 -45.17 3.89
CA ARG A 24 15.86 -44.86 4.55
C ARG A 24 15.79 -45.15 6.05
N LEU A 25 14.72 -44.75 6.71
CA LEU A 25 14.53 -45.01 8.14
C LEU A 25 14.48 -46.52 8.41
N GLU A 26 13.75 -47.29 7.61
CA GLU A 26 13.69 -48.76 7.69
C GLU A 26 15.07 -49.41 7.54
N SER A 27 15.90 -48.93 6.61
CA SER A 27 17.28 -49.42 6.49
C SER A 27 18.12 -49.14 7.74
N ARG A 28 17.92 -47.97 8.39
CA ARG A 28 18.58 -47.64 9.65
C ARG A 28 18.09 -48.47 10.81
N LEU A 29 16.79 -48.77 10.88
CA LEU A 29 16.23 -49.67 11.91
C LEU A 29 16.85 -51.06 11.85
N ALA A 30 17.24 -51.54 10.66
CA ALA A 30 17.90 -52.84 10.52
C ALA A 30 19.31 -52.85 11.12
N SER A 31 19.99 -51.69 11.17
CA SER A 31 21.37 -51.58 11.65
C SER A 31 21.50 -50.99 13.06
N GLU A 32 20.56 -50.17 13.50
CA GLU A 32 20.64 -49.38 14.74
C GLU A 32 19.65 -49.92 15.79
N PRO A 33 20.08 -50.76 16.76
CA PRO A 33 19.19 -51.34 17.76
C PRO A 33 18.59 -50.30 18.74
N GLU A 34 19.27 -49.17 18.93
CA GLU A 34 18.77 -48.04 19.73
C GLU A 34 17.50 -47.42 19.11
N LEU A 35 17.40 -47.36 17.78
CA LEU A 35 16.20 -46.85 17.09
C LEU A 35 15.03 -47.81 17.23
N VAL A 36 15.31 -49.12 17.18
CA VAL A 36 14.29 -50.16 17.33
C VAL A 36 13.69 -50.11 18.74
N SER A 37 14.52 -50.04 19.78
CA SER A 37 14.03 -49.97 21.16
C SER A 37 13.18 -48.71 21.42
N ALA A 38 13.58 -47.57 20.86
CA ALA A 38 12.81 -46.33 20.95
C ALA A 38 11.45 -46.44 20.21
N LEU A 39 11.44 -47.03 19.01
CA LEU A 39 10.21 -47.25 18.25
C LEU A 39 9.24 -48.17 18.98
N ASP A 40 9.75 -49.25 19.57
CA ASP A 40 8.93 -50.21 20.30
C ASP A 40 8.38 -49.60 21.59
N GLY A 41 9.16 -48.79 22.31
CA GLY A 41 8.66 -48.02 23.45
C GLY A 41 7.52 -47.05 23.08
N MET A 42 7.61 -46.40 21.91
CA MET A 42 6.53 -45.55 21.40
C MET A 42 5.28 -46.37 21.00
N ARG A 43 5.46 -47.55 20.39
CA ARG A 43 4.35 -48.46 20.04
C ARG A 43 3.65 -48.99 21.28
N GLU A 44 4.39 -49.37 22.31
CA GLU A 44 3.86 -49.84 23.57
C GLU A 44 3.07 -48.73 24.29
N SER A 45 3.64 -47.54 24.38
CA SER A 45 2.96 -46.35 24.94
C SER A 45 1.64 -46.06 24.20
N ARG A 46 1.65 -46.11 22.85
CA ARG A 46 0.45 -45.93 22.03
C ARG A 46 -0.59 -47.05 22.27
N ALA A 47 -0.14 -48.29 22.42
CA ALA A 47 -1.01 -49.42 22.72
C ALA A 47 -1.67 -49.27 24.10
N LEU A 48 -0.92 -48.82 25.11
CA LEU A 48 -1.41 -48.51 26.45
C LEU A 48 -2.48 -47.41 26.41
N LEU A 49 -2.18 -46.28 25.75
CA LEU A 49 -3.13 -45.16 25.63
C LEU A 49 -4.41 -45.56 24.89
N ARG A 50 -4.31 -46.46 23.89
CA ARG A 50 -5.47 -46.97 23.15
C ARG A 50 -6.39 -47.87 23.99
N ARG A 51 -5.91 -48.45 25.10
CA ARG A 51 -6.72 -49.25 26.03
C ARG A 51 -7.55 -48.38 26.98
N MET A 52 -7.24 -47.09 27.10
CA MET A 52 -7.98 -46.18 27.97
C MET A 52 -9.38 -45.89 27.40
N PRO A 53 -10.39 -45.69 28.26
CA PRO A 53 -11.73 -45.33 27.81
C PRO A 53 -11.70 -43.99 27.08
N LYS A 54 -12.24 -43.97 25.85
CA LYS A 54 -12.36 -42.74 25.06
C LYS A 54 -13.42 -41.84 25.68
N ARG A 55 -12.99 -40.76 26.34
CA ARG A 55 -13.88 -39.73 26.88
C ARG A 55 -13.98 -38.56 25.89
N ARG A 56 -15.19 -38.03 25.68
CA ARG A 56 -15.38 -36.83 24.86
C ARG A 56 -14.73 -35.62 25.55
N ALA A 57 -13.98 -34.82 24.79
CA ALA A 57 -13.46 -33.56 25.28
C ALA A 57 -14.61 -32.63 25.72
N PRO A 58 -14.48 -31.91 26.85
CA PRO A 58 -15.55 -31.05 27.38
C PRO A 58 -15.88 -29.87 26.45
N ARG A 59 -14.95 -29.48 25.57
CA ARG A 59 -15.16 -28.43 24.57
C ARG A 59 -14.61 -28.87 23.22
N ASN A 60 -15.23 -28.37 22.15
CA ASN A 60 -14.72 -28.54 20.79
C ASN A 60 -13.45 -27.68 20.60
N PHE A 61 -12.33 -28.32 20.27
CA PHE A 61 -11.07 -27.64 19.92
C PHE A 61 -10.99 -27.26 18.43
N THR A 62 -12.04 -27.52 17.66
CA THR A 62 -12.15 -27.06 16.28
C THR A 62 -12.24 -25.54 16.27
N LEU A 63 -11.20 -24.88 15.75
CA LEU A 63 -11.23 -23.45 15.55
C LEU A 63 -12.34 -23.09 14.55
N THR A 64 -13.24 -22.20 14.96
CA THR A 64 -14.26 -21.69 14.03
C THR A 64 -13.59 -20.74 13.03
N PRO A 65 -14.11 -20.61 11.79
CA PRO A 65 -13.56 -19.69 10.78
C PRO A 65 -13.39 -18.24 11.27
N LYS A 66 -14.20 -17.83 12.26
CA LYS A 66 -14.10 -16.53 12.92
C LYS A 66 -12.84 -16.38 13.78
N MET A 67 -12.39 -17.45 14.42
CA MET A 67 -11.21 -17.47 15.29
C MET A 67 -9.89 -17.49 14.51
N VAL A 68 -9.89 -18.09 13.32
CA VAL A 68 -8.71 -18.18 12.42
C VAL A 68 -8.57 -16.97 11.50
N GLY A 69 -9.49 -16.00 11.58
CA GLY A 69 -9.39 -14.77 10.79
C GLY A 69 -9.43 -14.99 9.28
N LEU A 70 -9.95 -16.13 8.78
CA LEU A 70 -9.96 -16.43 7.34
C LEU A 70 -10.75 -15.39 6.51
N LYS A 71 -11.66 -14.65 7.17
CA LYS A 71 -12.43 -13.54 6.59
C LYS A 71 -12.60 -12.46 7.66
N PRO A 72 -11.60 -11.59 7.87
CA PRO A 72 -11.78 -10.48 8.79
C PRO A 72 -12.89 -9.57 8.26
N PRO A 73 -13.69 -8.94 9.13
CA PRO A 73 -14.70 -7.98 8.68
C PRO A 73 -14.00 -6.74 8.10
N LEU A 74 -13.92 -6.65 6.77
CA LEU A 74 -13.39 -5.46 6.11
C LEU A 74 -14.45 -4.34 6.10
N PRO A 75 -14.06 -3.07 6.29
CA PRO A 75 -14.98 -1.94 6.21
C PRO A 75 -15.55 -1.81 4.80
N ARG A 76 -16.79 -1.33 4.68
CA ARG A 76 -17.52 -1.18 3.40
C ARG A 76 -16.81 -0.27 2.39
N ALA A 77 -15.89 0.59 2.86
CA ALA A 77 -15.07 1.49 2.05
C ALA A 77 -13.82 0.81 1.43
N TYR A 78 -13.45 -0.41 1.84
CA TYR A 78 -12.29 -1.14 1.32
C TYR A 78 -12.21 -1.23 -0.22
N PRO A 79 -13.30 -1.58 -0.96
CA PRO A 79 -13.24 -1.58 -2.42
C PRO A 79 -12.98 -0.18 -3.01
N VAL A 80 -13.53 0.88 -2.42
CA VAL A 80 -13.31 2.26 -2.88
C VAL A 80 -11.85 2.65 -2.74
N LEU A 81 -11.23 2.32 -1.61
CA LEU A 81 -9.80 2.58 -1.40
C LEU A 81 -8.91 1.83 -2.40
N ARG A 82 -9.26 0.60 -2.78
CA ARG A 82 -8.51 -0.15 -3.82
C ARG A 82 -8.58 0.52 -5.20
N PHE A 83 -9.72 1.11 -5.54
CA PHE A 83 -9.83 1.89 -6.78
C PHE A 83 -9.10 3.22 -6.66
N ALA A 84 -9.14 3.87 -5.49
CA ALA A 84 -8.40 5.10 -5.23
C ALA A 84 -6.89 4.88 -5.38
N THR A 85 -6.34 3.75 -4.92
CA THR A 85 -4.91 3.44 -5.10
C THR A 85 -4.54 3.21 -6.56
N VAL A 86 -5.39 2.54 -7.34
CA VAL A 86 -5.16 2.35 -8.79
C VAL A 86 -5.26 3.69 -9.53
N ALA A 87 -6.26 4.52 -9.20
CA ALA A 87 -6.43 5.84 -9.77
C ALA A 87 -5.25 6.77 -9.41
N ALA A 88 -4.80 6.75 -8.16
CA ALA A 88 -3.62 7.49 -7.71
C ALA A 88 -2.35 7.04 -8.45
N ALA A 89 -2.14 5.74 -8.62
CA ALA A 89 -1.01 5.20 -9.38
C ALA A 89 -1.04 5.64 -10.86
N LEU A 90 -2.22 5.65 -11.49
CA LEU A 90 -2.38 6.13 -12.87
C LEU A 90 -2.12 7.64 -12.97
N LEU A 91 -2.70 8.45 -12.08
CA LEU A 91 -2.47 9.89 -12.03
C LEU A 91 -0.99 10.22 -11.79
N PHE A 92 -0.34 9.47 -10.92
CA PHE A 92 1.09 9.56 -10.66
C PHE A 92 1.91 9.23 -11.92
N ALA A 93 1.61 8.13 -12.61
CA ALA A 93 2.28 7.78 -13.86
C ALA A 93 2.09 8.85 -14.94
N VAL A 94 0.87 9.39 -15.09
CA VAL A 94 0.57 10.48 -16.03
C VAL A 94 1.31 11.76 -15.65
N SER A 95 1.44 12.06 -14.35
CA SER A 95 2.24 13.20 -13.87
C SER A 95 3.71 13.05 -14.25
N PHE A 96 4.30 11.86 -14.07
CA PHE A 96 5.68 11.56 -14.48
C PHE A 96 5.88 11.60 -16.00
N VAL A 97 4.91 11.16 -16.80
CA VAL A 97 4.97 11.32 -18.26
C VAL A 97 4.90 12.81 -18.62
N ARG A 98 3.97 13.58 -18.03
CA ARG A 98 3.83 15.02 -18.32
C ARG A 98 5.07 15.82 -17.93
N ILE A 99 5.69 15.51 -16.79
CA ILE A 99 6.88 16.19 -16.28
C ILE A 99 8.14 15.67 -16.99
N GLY A 100 8.28 14.36 -17.19
CA GLY A 100 9.42 13.73 -17.85
C GLY A 100 9.51 14.03 -19.35
N SER A 101 8.37 14.19 -20.04
CA SER A 101 8.33 14.62 -21.44
C SER A 101 8.71 16.10 -21.66
N GLY A 102 8.78 16.92 -20.60
CA GLY A 102 9.24 18.30 -20.67
C GLY A 102 10.59 18.57 -19.99
N ALA A 103 10.99 17.75 -19.00
CA ALA A 103 12.17 18.01 -18.17
C ALA A 103 13.40 17.16 -18.50
N LEU A 104 13.28 16.08 -19.29
CA LEU A 104 14.43 15.22 -19.64
C LEU A 104 15.00 15.49 -21.05
N GLY A 105 14.78 16.69 -21.60
CA GLY A 105 15.27 17.08 -22.93
C GLY A 105 15.59 18.57 -23.11
N ALA A 106 15.43 19.41 -22.09
CA ALA A 106 15.77 20.83 -22.15
C ALA A 106 16.58 21.25 -20.92
N ALA A 107 17.73 20.61 -20.74
CA ALA A 107 18.85 21.30 -20.11
C ALA A 107 19.36 22.32 -21.13
N GLN A 108 18.92 23.57 -21.01
CA GLN A 108 19.58 24.68 -21.68
C GLN A 108 20.06 25.68 -20.61
N PRO A 109 21.37 25.90 -20.49
CA PRO A 109 21.95 26.82 -19.54
C PRO A 109 21.92 28.24 -20.13
N ALA A 110 21.44 29.20 -19.35
CA ALA A 110 21.76 30.61 -19.54
C ALA A 110 21.68 31.34 -18.19
N ALA A 111 22.86 31.53 -17.63
CA ALA A 111 23.33 32.68 -16.85
C ALA A 111 22.49 33.96 -17.03
N GLU A 112 22.27 34.83 -16.04
CA GLU A 112 23.18 35.25 -14.95
C GLU A 112 22.39 36.07 -13.87
N PRO A 113 23.00 36.69 -12.84
CA PRO A 113 22.70 36.41 -11.44
C PRO A 113 22.02 37.60 -10.72
N ALA A 114 20.96 37.35 -9.96
CA ALA A 114 20.57 38.29 -8.91
C ALA A 114 21.55 38.09 -7.75
N ALA A 115 22.41 39.08 -7.56
CA ALA A 115 23.42 39.17 -6.51
C ALA A 115 22.90 38.69 -5.16
N PHE A 116 23.29 37.47 -4.80
CA PHE A 116 23.33 37.04 -3.41
C PHE A 116 24.58 37.69 -2.81
N SER A 117 24.37 38.64 -1.91
CA SER A 117 25.45 39.19 -1.08
C SER A 117 26.10 38.05 -0.31
N ALA A 118 27.30 37.69 -0.74
CA ALA A 118 28.15 36.74 -0.07
C ALA A 118 29.07 37.49 0.91
N GLU A 119 28.76 37.34 2.19
CA GLU A 119 29.77 37.08 3.22
C GLU A 119 29.29 35.73 3.81
N ALA A 120 29.81 34.57 3.40
CA ALA A 120 31.17 34.08 3.58
C ALA A 120 31.55 34.26 5.07
N LEU A 121 31.74 33.23 5.88
CA LEU A 121 32.53 32.03 5.66
C LEU A 121 32.15 30.98 6.73
N THR A 122 31.99 29.73 6.28
CA THR A 122 32.44 28.48 6.92
C THR A 122 32.70 28.48 8.43
N ASP A 123 32.04 27.61 9.18
CA ASP A 123 32.68 26.36 9.62
C ASP A 123 31.69 25.32 10.17
N GLU A 124 32.04 24.06 9.93
CA GLU A 124 31.68 22.81 10.62
C GLU A 124 30.31 22.61 11.30
N ALA A 125 29.58 21.60 10.81
CA ALA A 125 28.81 20.68 11.65
C ALA A 125 29.76 19.76 12.45
N PRO A 126 29.33 18.91 13.40
CA PRO A 126 28.04 18.75 14.09
C PRO A 126 28.23 18.72 15.63
N LEU A 127 27.14 18.62 16.42
CA LEU A 127 26.99 17.66 17.54
C LEU A 127 26.00 18.12 18.62
N LEU A 128 25.28 17.11 19.13
CA LEU A 128 24.82 16.95 20.51
C LEU A 128 23.65 17.79 21.03
N ALA A 129 22.53 17.07 21.15
CA ALA A 129 21.86 16.79 22.42
C ALA A 129 20.81 17.77 22.96
N ALA A 130 19.72 17.12 23.40
CA ALA A 130 18.83 17.47 24.53
C ALA A 130 17.67 18.46 24.28
N ALA A 131 16.46 17.89 24.28
CA ALA A 131 15.26 18.50 24.87
C ALA A 131 15.48 18.76 26.39
N PRO A 132 14.66 19.55 27.14
CA PRO A 132 13.26 19.96 26.90
C PRO A 132 12.89 21.43 27.25
N ALA A 133 11.58 21.73 27.20
CA ALA A 133 10.80 22.97 27.48
C ALA A 133 10.99 23.58 28.91
N PRO A 134 10.20 24.58 29.44
CA PRO A 134 9.04 25.37 28.95
C PRO A 134 8.99 26.87 29.41
N GLY A 135 7.85 27.57 29.19
CA GLY A 135 7.44 28.83 29.88
C GLY A 135 6.78 29.85 28.94
N GLU A 136 5.45 29.93 28.86
CA GLU A 136 4.57 31.01 29.43
C GLU A 136 5.03 32.43 29.01
N GLU A 137 4.21 33.27 28.36
CA GLU A 137 3.16 34.05 29.03
C GLU A 137 2.23 34.78 28.02
N LEU A 138 1.06 35.13 28.54
CA LEU A 138 -0.14 35.73 27.97
C LEU A 138 0.06 37.07 27.23
N ALA A 139 -0.87 37.39 26.30
CA ALA A 139 -1.87 38.47 26.46
C ALA A 139 -2.34 39.06 25.11
N THR A 140 -3.64 38.92 24.84
CA THR A 140 -4.45 39.82 23.99
C THR A 140 -4.70 41.13 24.79
N PRO A 141 -5.10 42.31 24.24
CA PRO A 141 -6.18 42.49 23.25
C PRO A 141 -6.02 43.62 22.20
N ALA A 142 -7.02 43.66 21.31
CA ALA A 142 -7.37 44.63 20.26
C ALA A 142 -7.71 46.06 20.81
N PRO A 143 -8.32 47.03 20.08
CA PRO A 143 -8.70 47.21 18.66
C PRO A 143 -8.15 48.56 18.07
N ASP A 144 -8.44 49.08 16.88
CA ASP A 144 -9.70 49.69 16.42
C ASP A 144 -9.53 50.38 15.04
N ALA A 145 -10.66 50.52 14.31
CA ALA A 145 -11.04 51.52 13.29
C ALA A 145 -10.10 51.85 12.09
N ALA A 146 -10.53 52.29 10.90
CA ALA A 146 -11.78 52.39 10.16
C ALA A 146 -11.44 53.05 8.79
N SER A 147 -12.33 52.90 7.80
CA SER A 147 -12.52 53.74 6.59
C SER A 147 -11.46 53.66 5.47
N ALA A 148 -11.83 53.26 4.24
CA ALA A 148 -12.62 54.01 3.24
C ALA A 148 -11.87 55.29 2.80
N GLU A 149 -11.64 55.64 1.53
CA GLU A 149 -12.31 55.32 0.26
C GLU A 149 -11.41 55.81 -0.90
N ALA A 150 -11.55 55.15 -2.05
CA ALA A 150 -11.69 55.68 -3.42
C ALA A 150 -10.80 56.84 -3.98
N SER A 151 -10.18 56.57 -5.13
CA SER A 151 -9.96 57.53 -6.24
C SER A 151 -9.90 56.73 -7.55
N ARG A 152 -10.90 56.87 -8.44
CA ARG A 152 -11.03 57.83 -9.56
C ARG A 152 -10.39 57.32 -10.85
N SER A 153 -11.22 56.93 -11.82
CA SER A 153 -11.47 57.67 -13.06
C SER A 153 -11.91 56.73 -14.19
N VAL A 154 -13.06 57.06 -14.77
CA VAL A 154 -13.57 56.53 -16.04
C VAL A 154 -13.58 57.71 -17.00
N GLU A 155 -12.92 57.59 -18.15
CA GLU A 155 -13.24 58.39 -19.33
C GLU A 155 -13.01 57.57 -20.62
N GLN A 156 -13.93 57.75 -21.56
CA GLN A 156 -14.27 56.88 -22.70
C GLN A 156 -13.86 57.58 -24.04
N PRO A 157 -13.73 56.87 -25.20
CA PRO A 157 -12.95 57.28 -26.39
C PRO A 157 -13.79 58.00 -27.48
N PRO A 158 -13.27 58.24 -28.70
CA PRO A 158 -13.68 57.37 -29.83
C PRO A 158 -12.74 57.21 -31.07
N ALA A 159 -12.98 56.08 -31.78
CA ALA A 159 -13.02 55.83 -33.24
C ALA A 159 -11.81 56.04 -34.20
N ALA A 160 -11.35 54.96 -34.89
CA ALA A 160 -11.75 54.59 -36.27
C ALA A 160 -10.82 53.54 -36.97
N LYS A 161 -11.43 52.39 -37.32
CA LYS A 161 -11.23 51.37 -38.40
C LYS A 161 -9.94 51.31 -39.27
N SER A 162 -9.40 50.08 -39.42
CA SER A 162 -9.49 49.16 -40.61
C SER A 162 -8.21 48.30 -40.71
N ALA A 163 -8.26 47.01 -40.37
CA ALA A 163 -8.45 45.83 -41.25
C ALA A 163 -7.13 45.14 -41.69
N GLY A 164 -6.97 43.88 -41.27
CA GLY A 164 -5.91 42.96 -41.68
C GLY A 164 -5.89 41.71 -40.79
N GLU A 165 -6.63 40.67 -41.18
CA GLU A 165 -6.63 39.30 -40.59
C GLU A 165 -5.72 38.42 -41.51
N PRO A 166 -5.03 37.32 -41.09
CA PRO A 166 -5.53 36.28 -40.19
C PRO A 166 -4.56 35.61 -39.18
N ALA A 167 -5.19 34.88 -38.25
CA ALA A 167 -4.58 34.03 -37.22
C ALA A 167 -3.81 32.81 -37.80
N PRO A 168 -3.00 32.09 -36.99
CA PRO A 168 -3.60 31.11 -36.08
C PRO A 168 -3.00 31.11 -34.67
N ALA A 169 -3.87 31.19 -33.66
CA ALA A 169 -3.53 30.79 -32.30
C ALA A 169 -3.47 29.26 -32.20
N PRO A 170 -2.49 28.65 -31.51
CA PRO A 170 -2.46 27.21 -31.29
C PRO A 170 -3.60 26.78 -30.35
N PRO A 171 -4.33 25.69 -30.62
CA PRO A 171 -5.36 25.20 -29.72
C PRO A 171 -4.71 24.52 -28.51
N LEU A 172 -4.50 25.26 -27.43
CA LEU A 172 -4.03 24.73 -26.13
C LEU A 172 -5.09 23.86 -25.42
N LEU A 173 -6.25 23.63 -26.04
CA LEU A 173 -7.39 22.92 -25.47
C LEU A 173 -7.39 21.41 -25.72
N THR A 174 -6.64 20.90 -26.69
CA THR A 174 -6.70 19.48 -27.12
C THR A 174 -6.15 18.52 -26.06
N ASN A 175 -5.01 18.83 -25.45
CA ASN A 175 -4.37 17.90 -24.49
C ASN A 175 -5.14 17.79 -23.17
N LEU A 176 -5.74 18.89 -22.71
CA LEU A 176 -6.57 18.90 -21.52
C LEU A 176 -7.89 18.15 -21.77
N GLN A 177 -8.49 18.34 -22.94
CA GLN A 177 -9.69 17.61 -23.35
C GLN A 177 -9.44 16.11 -23.49
N ILE A 178 -8.29 15.69 -24.04
CA ILE A 178 -7.92 14.26 -24.11
C ILE A 178 -7.73 13.67 -22.71
N ALA A 179 -7.09 14.40 -21.79
CA ALA A 179 -6.92 13.95 -20.41
C ALA A 179 -8.27 13.82 -19.68
N PHE A 180 -9.17 14.81 -19.83
CA PHE A 180 -10.52 14.72 -19.27
C PHE A 180 -11.34 13.60 -19.93
N ALA A 181 -11.20 13.39 -21.24
CA ALA A 181 -11.87 12.31 -21.95
C ALA A 181 -11.37 10.93 -21.48
N ALA A 182 -10.07 10.77 -21.22
CA ALA A 182 -9.50 9.54 -20.70
C ALA A 182 -9.99 9.25 -19.26
N ILE A 183 -10.02 10.26 -18.39
CA ILE A 183 -10.56 10.12 -17.02
C ILE A 183 -12.05 9.78 -17.06
N ALA A 184 -12.82 10.46 -17.92
CA ALA A 184 -14.24 10.18 -18.11
C ALA A 184 -14.49 8.76 -18.64
N LEU A 185 -13.65 8.27 -19.57
CA LEU A 185 -13.77 6.93 -20.14
C LEU A 185 -13.43 5.85 -19.10
N VAL A 186 -12.40 6.06 -18.27
CA VAL A 186 -12.08 5.16 -17.16
C VAL A 186 -13.20 5.15 -16.11
N GLY A 187 -13.75 6.31 -15.76
CA GLY A 187 -14.89 6.43 -14.87
C GLY A 187 -16.13 5.72 -15.41
N ALA A 188 -16.44 5.91 -16.69
CA ALA A 188 -17.54 5.24 -17.37
C ALA A 188 -17.35 3.72 -17.44
N ALA A 189 -16.13 3.24 -17.74
CA ALA A 189 -15.81 1.82 -17.76
C ALA A 189 -15.96 1.18 -16.36
N ALA A 190 -15.49 1.85 -15.31
CA ALA A 190 -15.67 1.39 -13.93
C ALA A 190 -17.15 1.33 -13.54
N MET A 191 -17.94 2.34 -13.89
CA MET A 191 -19.39 2.38 -13.63
C MET A 191 -20.14 1.26 -14.38
N LEU A 192 -19.76 0.98 -15.63
CA LEU A 192 -20.36 -0.08 -16.44
C LEU A 192 -20.01 -1.48 -15.92
N LEU A 193 -18.79 -1.65 -15.41
CA LEU A 193 -18.32 -2.90 -14.81
C LEU A 193 -19.02 -3.17 -13.47
N LEU A 194 -19.21 -2.14 -12.64
CA LEU A 194 -20.04 -2.21 -11.44
C LEU A 194 -21.49 -2.57 -11.75
N ARG A 195 -22.09 -1.96 -12.79
CA ARG A 195 -23.45 -2.27 -13.24
C ARG A 195 -23.58 -3.71 -13.74
N ARG A 196 -22.58 -4.23 -14.46
CA ARG A 196 -22.57 -5.62 -14.95
C ARG A 196 -22.38 -6.65 -13.84
N LEU A 197 -21.51 -6.37 -12.86
CA LEU A 197 -21.31 -7.23 -11.69
C LEU A 197 -22.53 -7.24 -10.78
N ALA A 198 -23.17 -6.09 -10.59
CA ALA A 198 -24.45 -5.99 -9.89
C ALA A 198 -25.52 -6.82 -10.62
N ALA A 199 -25.68 -6.68 -11.94
CA ALA A 199 -26.68 -7.45 -12.68
C ALA A 199 -26.42 -8.98 -12.65
N ARG A 200 -25.16 -9.43 -12.70
CA ARG A 200 -24.83 -10.87 -12.59
C ARG A 200 -25.17 -11.45 -11.22
N LYS A 201 -24.88 -10.72 -10.14
CA LYS A 201 -25.14 -11.16 -8.77
C LYS A 201 -26.62 -11.42 -8.46
N TRP A 202 -27.54 -10.81 -9.23
CA TRP A 202 -28.99 -10.98 -9.06
C TRP A 202 -29.59 -12.06 -9.97
N ARG A 203 -28.81 -12.63 -10.90
CA ARG A 203 -29.25 -13.75 -11.75
C ARG A 203 -28.83 -15.13 -11.26
N GLU A 204 -28.00 -15.20 -10.22
CA GLU A 204 -27.54 -16.45 -9.59
C GLU A 204 -28.28 -16.75 -8.26
N LYS A 205 -29.43 -16.10 -8.04
CA LYS A 205 -30.38 -16.41 -6.97
C LYS A 205 -31.70 -16.85 -7.59
#